data_AF-A0A9Q0MTB9-F1
#
_entry.id   AF-A0A9Q0MTB9-F1
#
_cell.length_a   1.000
_cell.length_b   1.000
_cell.length_c   1.000
_cell.angle_alpha   90.00
_cell.angle_beta   90.00
_cell.angle_gamma   90.00
#
_symmetry.space_group_name_H-M   'P 1'
#
loop_
_entity.id
_entity.type
_entity.pdbx_description
1 polymer ?
#
loop_
_entity_poly.entity_id
_entity_poly.type
_entity_poly.pdbx_seq_one_letter_code
_entity_poly.pdbx_strand_id
1 'polypeptide(L)' 'MTTIQLVIAINLFICLATSNDFRYISHQDLIPSSDRFSDGNVTSFSRLLFDVSRDQMIVGA' A
#
# COMPACT_ATOMS: atom_id res chain seq x y z
N MET A 1 -21.44 -34.34 11.63
CA MET A 1 -20.85 -33.10 12.21
C MET A 1 -19.36 -33.00 11.88
N THR A 2 -18.94 -33.04 10.62
CA THR A 2 -17.49 -33.10 10.31
C THR A 2 -17.10 -32.38 9.03
N THR A 3 -17.88 -32.50 7.95
CA THR A 3 -17.53 -31.90 6.63
C THR A 3 -17.66 -30.38 6.59
N ILE A 4 -18.76 -29.82 7.10
CA ILE A 4 -18.94 -28.35 7.13
C ILE A 4 -17.88 -27.68 8.03
N GLN A 5 -17.62 -28.26 9.20
CA GLN A 5 -16.60 -27.77 10.13
C GLN A 5 -15.19 -27.83 9.53
N LEU A 6 -14.89 -28.89 8.76
CA LEU A 6 -13.64 -29.04 8.03
C LEU A 6 -13.48 -28.00 6.92
N VAL A 7 -14.53 -27.73 6.14
CA VAL A 7 -14.52 -26.70 5.08
C VAL A 7 -14.29 -25.30 5.69
N ILE A 8 -14.95 -24.98 6.81
CA ILE A 8 -14.74 -23.70 7.51
C ILE A 8 -13.30 -23.58 8.01
N ALA A 9 -12.76 -24.65 8.63
CA ALA A 9 -11.38 -24.66 9.11
C ALA A 9 -10.35 -24.46 7.98
N ILE A 10 -10.55 -25.11 6.83
CA ILE A 10 -9.68 -24.96 5.66
C ILE A 10 -9.73 -23.52 5.11
N ASN A 11 -10.91 -22.95 4.94
CA ASN A 11 -11.05 -21.58 4.45
C ASN A 11 -10.44 -20.54 5.40
N LEU A 12 -10.58 -20.74 6.71
CA LEU A 12 -9.97 -19.87 7.72
C LEU A 12 -8.43 -19.95 7.66
N PHE A 13 -7.89 -21.16 7.51
CA PHE A 13 -6.44 -21.38 7.43
C PHE A 13 -5.83 -20.76 6.17
N ILE A 14 -6.51 -20.84 5.02
CA ILE A 14 -6.07 -20.20 3.77
C ILE A 14 -6.05 -18.68 3.93
N CYS A 15 -7.08 -18.09 4.54
CA CYS A 15 -7.16 -16.64 4.74
C CYS A 15 -6.04 -16.11 5.66
N LEU A 16 -5.72 -16.86 6.72
CA LEU A 16 -4.60 -16.55 7.62
C LEU A 16 -3.23 -16.72 6.93
N ALA A 17 -3.07 -17.74 6.09
CA ALA A 17 -1.82 -17.95 5.35
C ALA A 17 -1.56 -16.85 4.30
N THR A 18 -2.60 -16.24 3.74
CA THR A 18 -2.45 -15.13 2.79
C THR A 18 -2.08 -13.79 3.45
N SER A 19 -2.13 -13.68 4.79
CA SER A 19 -1.88 -12.40 5.47
C SER A 19 -0.40 -12.02 5.58
N ASN A 20 0.52 -12.91 5.19
CA ASN A 20 1.97 -12.72 5.34
C ASN A 20 2.69 -12.60 3.99
N ASP A 21 2.07 -11.95 3.00
CA ASP A 21 2.83 -11.49 1.85
C ASP A 21 3.72 -10.32 2.29
N PHE A 22 5.03 -10.54 2.36
CA PHE A 22 6.00 -9.50 2.75
C PHE A 22 6.02 -8.31 1.78
N ARG A 23 5.41 -8.44 0.59
CA ARG A 23 5.23 -7.35 -0.38
C ARG A 23 4.01 -6.49 -0.07
N TYR A 24 3.11 -6.98 0.79
CA TYR A 24 1.99 -6.18 1.28
C TYR A 24 2.50 -5.24 2.37
N ILE A 25 2.44 -3.94 2.09
CA ILE A 25 2.84 -2.87 3.01
C ILE A 25 1.62 -1.98 3.18
N SER A 26 1.06 -1.93 4.40
CA SER A 26 -0.03 -1.01 4.69
C SER A 26 0.49 0.42 4.88
N HIS A 27 -0.39 1.41 4.75
CA HIS A 27 0.00 2.79 5.03
C HIS A 27 0.47 2.98 6.48
N GLN A 28 -0.06 2.19 7.42
CA GLN A 28 0.32 2.22 8.82
C GLN A 28 1.73 1.66 9.05
N ASP A 29 2.26 0.87 8.11
CA ASP A 29 3.60 0.29 8.18
C ASP A 29 4.69 1.25 7.66
N LEU A 30 4.30 2.40 7.09
CA LEU A 30 5.25 3.42 6.65
C LEU A 30 5.98 4.03 7.85
N ILE A 31 7.23 4.44 7.62
CA ILE A 31 8.03 5.11 8.65
C ILE A 31 7.31 6.41 9.12
N PRO A 32 7.35 6.75 10.42
CA PRO A 32 6.63 7.93 10.94
C PRO A 32 7.05 9.27 10.31
N SER A 33 8.26 9.34 9.76
CA SER A 33 8.79 10.52 9.07
C SER A 33 8.36 10.62 7.59
N SER A 34 7.55 9.68 7.09
CA SER A 34 7.06 9.72 5.71
C SER A 34 6.10 10.89 5.55
N ASP A 35 6.34 11.70 4.52
CA ASP A 35 5.47 12.81 4.16
C ASP A 35 4.58 12.45 2.95
N ARG A 36 3.43 13.10 2.85
CA ARG A 36 2.48 12.94 1.74
C ARG A 36 2.15 14.30 1.14
N PHE A 37 2.54 14.47 -0.12
CA PHE A 37 2.13 15.62 -0.92
C PHE A 37 0.72 15.41 -1.51
N SER A 38 -0.15 16.41 -1.39
CA SER A 38 -1.49 16.42 -2.02
C SER A 38 -1.97 17.82 -2.30
N ASP A 39 -2.70 18.01 -3.41
CA ASP A 39 -3.39 19.25 -3.77
C ASP A 39 -4.88 18.94 -3.97
N GLY A 40 -5.76 19.71 -3.30
CA GLY A 40 -7.21 19.48 -3.30
C GLY A 40 -7.91 19.70 -4.66
N ASN A 41 -7.24 20.37 -5.60
CA ASN A 41 -7.77 20.63 -6.94
C ASN A 41 -7.20 19.67 -8.00
N VAL A 42 -6.31 18.74 -7.61
CA VAL A 42 -5.64 17.79 -8.51
C VAL A 42 -6.06 16.37 -8.19
N THR A 43 -6.45 15.62 -9.23
CA THR A 43 -6.89 14.23 -9.08
C THR A 43 -5.78 13.21 -9.30
N SER A 44 -4.76 13.55 -10.11
CA SER A 44 -3.66 12.65 -10.43
C SER A 44 -2.37 13.42 -10.64
N PHE A 45 -1.24 12.82 -10.29
CA PHE A 45 0.08 13.25 -10.73
C PHE A 45 0.67 12.13 -11.59
N SER A 46 1.07 12.46 -12.82
CA SER A 46 1.51 11.46 -13.82
C SER A 46 2.95 11.67 -14.30
N ARG A 47 3.57 12.80 -13.93
CA ARG A 47 4.93 13.14 -14.34
C ARG A 47 5.76 13.56 -13.13
N LEU A 48 7.03 13.15 -13.13
CA LEU A 48 8.01 13.50 -12.12
C LEU A 48 9.30 13.95 -12.80
N LEU A 49 9.83 15.07 -12.34
CA LEU A 49 11.14 15.57 -12.74
C LEU A 49 11.97 15.89 -11.49
N PHE A 50 13.12 15.25 -11.37
CA PHE A 50 14.10 15.53 -10.32
C PHE A 50 15.11 16.55 -10.85
N ASP A 51 15.14 17.73 -10.22
CA ASP A 51 16.12 18.77 -10.52
C ASP A 51 17.12 18.85 -9.35
N VAL A 52 18.17 18.01 -9.44
CA VAL A 52 19.20 17.87 -8.42
C VAL A 52 19.98 19.18 -8.22
N SER A 53 20.20 19.94 -9.28
CA SER A 53 20.95 21.20 -9.22
C SER A 53 20.24 22.27 -8.39
N ARG A 54 18.92 22.19 -8.27
CA ARG A 54 18.08 23.13 -7.51
C ARG A 54 17.47 22.51 -6.25
N ASP A 55 17.85 21.29 -5.90
CA ASP A 55 17.30 20.54 -4.77
C ASP A 55 15.77 20.53 -4.74
N GLN A 56 15.14 20.25 -5.89
CA GLN A 56 13.69 20.28 -6.03
C GLN A 56 13.15 19.09 -6.84
N MET A 57 11.90 18.73 -6.55
CA MET A 57 11.12 17.77 -7.33
C MET A 57 9.90 18.49 -7.91
N ILE A 58 9.72 18.39 -9.23
CA ILE A 58 8.58 18.95 -9.94
C ILE A 58 7.63 17.81 -10.29
N VAL A 59 6.35 17.99 -9.96
CA VAL A 59 5.27 17.03 -10.24
C VAL A 59 4.34 17.62 -11.30
N GLY A 60 3.97 16.80 -12.29
CA GLY A 60 2.95 17.14 -13.28
C GLY A 60 1.61 16.55 -12.90
N ALA A 61 0.66 17.43 -12.57
CA ALA A 61 -0.76 17.16 -12.34
C ALA A 61 -1.52 16.97 -13.67
#